data_AF-A0A7J4B1B4-F1
#
_entry.id   AF-A0A7J4B1B4-F1
#
_cell.length_a   1.000
_cell.length_b   1.000
_cell.length_c   1.000
_cell.angle_alpha   90.00
_cell.angle_beta   90.00
_cell.angle_gamma   90.00
#
_symmetry.space_group_name_H-M   'P 1'
#
loop_
_entity.id
_entity.type
_entity.pdbx_description
1 polymer ?
#
loop_
_entity_poly.entity_id
_entity_poly.type
_entity_poly.pdbx_seq_one_letter_code
_entity_poly.pdbx_strand_id
1 'polypeptide(L)'
;MLNLKEMIKEISRKSGLKEDEIKKLIEDKQLELSGLISEEGAAYIVGRELGVNLLKEKKMQLKIKNIVSGMRNVEIVAKVISISKPRIFEKNGKSGSVVNIILADETGRIRLSLWDEETALAEKIKPDDVVFVKSAYAKEDKKVGLELRLGKRGSIKKIDEEMHIEVKRDYERKNISDISDGEYAEIKACLIRIFPRNPFFEVCPKCKSRLERSENKFICKEHKEVEPEYKIFVSGIFDDGTGSIRSVFFKETVEKLFGKITDELRNIALKAMDYSAIYENFDGLGKEYILRGKVKKNEFNGTLEFIVDDICEVDVKKECEILLDKMNMNFNI
;
A
#
# COMPACT_ATOMS: atom_id res chain seq x y z
N MET A 1 20.72 14.62 8.78
CA MET A 1 21.35 15.58 9.72
C MET A 1 20.68 16.93 9.50
N LEU A 2 20.55 17.76 10.54
CA LEU A 2 20.10 19.14 10.35
C LEU A 2 21.20 19.88 9.57
N ASN A 3 20.83 20.71 8.59
CA ASN A 3 21.79 21.63 7.98
C ASN A 3 22.03 22.83 8.93
N LEU A 4 23.10 23.60 8.71
CA LEU A 4 23.47 24.72 9.58
C LEU A 4 22.33 25.74 9.79
N LYS A 5 21.56 26.06 8.73
CA LYS A 5 20.42 26.99 8.81
C LYS A 5 19.31 26.44 9.72
N GLU A 6 19.04 25.13 9.65
CA GLU A 6 18.08 24.47 10.53
C GLU A 6 18.58 24.41 11.98
N MET A 7 19.88 24.21 12.19
CA MET A 7 20.48 24.25 13.53
C MET A 7 20.33 25.65 14.16
N ILE A 8 20.68 26.71 13.43
CA ILE A 8 20.55 28.10 13.92
C ILE A 8 19.09 28.44 14.28
N LYS A 9 18.13 28.06 13.42
CA LYS A 9 16.70 28.24 13.69
C LYS A 9 16.25 27.51 14.95
N GLU A 10 16.70 26.27 15.13
CA GLU A 10 16.32 25.46 16.29
C GLU A 10 16.95 25.98 17.59
N ILE A 11 18.20 26.44 17.55
CA ILE A 11 18.87 27.12 18.67
C ILE A 11 18.12 28.42 19.00
N SER A 12 17.81 29.25 18.01
CA SER A 12 17.10 30.54 18.20
C SER A 12 15.75 30.33 18.86
N ARG A 13 14.97 29.35 18.36
CA ARG A 13 13.66 29.02 18.90
C ARG A 13 13.69 28.59 20.37
N LYS A 14 14.73 27.86 20.81
CA LYS A 14 14.79 27.26 22.15
C LYS A 14 15.59 28.08 23.16
N SER A 15 16.61 28.81 22.72
CA SER A 15 17.42 29.68 23.57
C SER A 15 16.84 31.09 23.71
N GLY A 16 15.94 31.51 22.80
CA GLY A 16 15.38 32.86 22.78
C GLY A 16 16.31 33.93 22.18
N LEU A 17 17.50 33.55 21.72
CA LEU A 17 18.47 34.44 21.08
C LEU A 17 18.15 34.66 19.60
N LYS A 18 18.58 35.81 19.05
CA LYS A 18 18.41 36.08 17.62
C LYS A 18 19.37 35.23 16.79
N GLU A 19 18.96 34.88 15.57
CA GLU A 19 19.78 34.06 14.66
C GLU A 19 21.18 34.68 14.41
N ASP A 20 21.30 36.01 14.34
CA ASP A 20 22.58 36.68 14.11
C ASP A 20 23.50 36.64 15.33
N GLU A 21 22.95 36.62 16.55
CA GLU A 21 23.74 36.41 17.77
C GLU A 21 24.27 34.98 17.84
N ILE A 22 23.46 34.01 17.39
CA ILE A 22 23.85 32.60 17.34
C ILE A 22 24.94 32.36 16.28
N LYS A 23 24.85 33.00 15.10
CA LYS A 23 25.92 32.92 14.09
C LYS A 23 27.25 33.43 14.65
N LYS A 24 27.22 34.53 15.38
CA LYS A 24 28.41 35.09 16.02
C LYS A 24 29.00 34.12 17.06
N LEU A 25 28.17 33.52 17.90
CA LEU A 25 28.62 32.50 18.86
C LEU A 25 29.24 31.27 18.16
N ILE A 26 28.72 30.88 17.00
CA ILE A 26 29.24 29.77 16.19
C ILE A 26 30.62 30.12 15.62
N GLU A 27 30.76 31.31 15.04
CA GLU A 27 32.05 31.83 14.52
C GLU A 27 33.09 31.93 15.63
N ASP A 28 32.72 32.51 16.78
CA ASP A 28 33.59 32.64 17.95
C ASP A 28 34.04 31.26 18.45
N LYS A 29 33.14 30.26 18.50
CA LYS A 29 33.45 28.89 18.92
C LYS A 29 34.37 28.17 17.93
N GLN A 30 34.20 28.43 16.64
CA GLN A 30 35.05 27.86 15.60
C GLN A 30 36.46 28.43 15.67
N LEU A 31 36.60 29.73 15.95
CA LEU A 31 37.89 30.40 16.17
C LEU A 31 38.57 29.94 17.47
N GLU A 32 37.83 29.79 18.56
CA GLU A 32 38.33 29.25 19.85
C GLU A 32 39.00 27.88 19.64
N LEU A 33 38.41 27.06 18.78
CA LEU A 33 38.92 25.73 18.43
C LEU A 33 39.86 25.75 17.21
N SER A 34 40.47 26.91 16.92
CA SER A 34 41.47 27.12 15.87
C SER A 34 41.04 26.63 14.48
N GLY A 35 39.73 26.68 14.19
CA GLY A 35 39.17 26.23 12.92
C GLY A 35 39.20 24.71 12.70
N LEU A 36 39.52 23.92 13.73
CA LEU A 36 39.59 22.44 13.63
C LEU A 36 38.23 21.76 13.49
N ILE A 37 37.14 22.52 13.63
CA ILE A 37 35.77 22.02 13.54
C ILE A 37 35.00 22.75 12.44
N SER A 38 34.02 22.07 11.85
CA SER A 38 33.11 22.69 10.88
C SER A 38 32.11 23.63 11.58
N GLU A 39 31.48 24.51 10.80
CA GLU A 39 30.41 25.40 11.29
C GLU A 39 29.26 24.61 11.94
N GLU A 40 28.92 23.44 11.41
CA GLU A 40 27.92 22.54 12.01
C GLU A 40 28.42 21.94 13.34
N GLY A 41 29.71 21.62 13.43
CA GLY A 41 30.35 21.18 14.67
C GLY A 41 30.30 22.28 15.74
N ALA A 42 30.56 23.53 15.36
CA ALA A 42 30.51 24.69 16.24
C ALA A 42 29.06 24.98 16.68
N ALA A 43 28.10 24.93 15.75
CA ALA A 43 26.68 25.04 16.04
C ALA A 43 26.19 23.96 17.01
N TYR A 44 26.73 22.75 16.93
CA TYR A 44 26.42 21.67 17.87
C TYR A 44 26.88 22.01 19.30
N ILE A 45 28.10 22.52 19.44
CA ILE A 45 28.67 22.89 20.74
C ILE A 45 27.91 24.07 21.36
N VAL A 46 27.69 25.13 20.58
CA VAL A 46 26.90 26.31 21.00
C VAL A 46 25.49 25.90 21.41
N GLY A 47 24.84 25.02 20.64
CA GLY A 47 23.53 24.46 21.00
C GLY A 47 23.56 23.81 22.39
N ARG A 48 24.58 22.99 22.69
CA ARG A 48 24.71 22.30 23.99
C ARG A 48 24.96 23.27 25.14
N GLU A 49 25.80 24.28 24.94
CA GLU A 49 26.09 25.33 25.94
C GLU A 49 24.83 26.14 26.28
N LEU A 50 23.96 26.39 25.29
CA LEU A 50 22.67 27.07 25.45
C LEU A 50 21.54 26.13 25.93
N GLY A 51 21.83 24.89 26.32
CA GLY A 51 20.84 23.91 26.79
C GLY A 51 19.94 23.33 25.68
N VAL A 52 20.29 23.52 24.41
CA VAL A 52 19.56 23.03 23.24
C VAL A 52 20.16 21.72 22.73
N ASN A 53 19.42 20.62 22.85
CA ASN A 53 19.80 19.36 22.21
C ASN A 53 19.42 19.36 20.72
N LEU A 54 20.44 19.39 19.84
CA LEU A 54 20.28 19.39 18.38
C LEU A 54 20.33 17.98 17.77
N LEU A 55 20.62 16.95 18.55
CA LEU A 55 20.34 15.58 18.13
C LEU A 55 18.82 15.43 18.09
N LYS A 56 18.23 15.36 16.89
CA LYS A 56 16.92 14.71 16.75
C LYS A 56 17.10 13.34 17.40
N GLU A 57 16.37 13.08 18.49
CA GLU A 57 16.17 11.70 18.93
C GLU A 57 15.77 10.93 17.69
N LYS A 58 16.66 10.07 17.21
CA LYS A 58 16.34 9.15 16.12
C LYS A 58 15.34 8.19 16.76
N LYS A 59 14.05 8.57 16.75
CA LYS A 59 12.98 7.71 17.25
C LYS A 59 13.17 6.39 16.53
N MET A 60 13.59 5.38 17.28
CA MET A 60 13.86 4.06 16.72
C MET A 60 12.53 3.49 16.28
N GLN A 61 12.17 3.75 15.03
CA GLN A 61 11.09 3.05 14.36
C GLN A 61 11.57 1.62 14.17
N LEU A 62 10.89 0.69 14.84
CA LEU A 62 11.20 -0.72 14.73
C LEU A 62 10.71 -1.21 13.36
N LYS A 63 11.51 -2.06 12.71
CA LYS A 63 11.07 -2.76 11.50
C LYS A 63 10.22 -3.96 11.87
N ILE A 64 9.22 -4.27 11.05
CA ILE A 64 8.24 -5.32 11.34
C ILE A 64 8.91 -6.67 11.58
N LYS A 65 9.91 -7.06 10.80
CA LYS A 65 10.64 -8.32 10.98
C LYS A 65 11.30 -8.48 12.36
N ASN A 66 11.57 -7.36 13.04
CA ASN A 66 12.24 -7.33 14.34
C ASN A 66 11.24 -7.31 15.51
N ILE A 67 9.94 -7.30 15.24
CA ILE A 67 8.91 -7.38 16.26
C ILE A 67 8.84 -8.84 16.73
N VAL A 68 8.91 -9.04 18.04
CA VAL A 68 8.69 -10.35 18.68
C VAL A 68 7.63 -10.23 19.77
N SER A 69 7.00 -11.36 20.09
CA SER A 69 5.96 -11.44 21.12
C SER A 69 6.47 -10.90 22.46
N GLY A 70 5.63 -10.16 23.18
CA GLY A 70 5.97 -9.59 24.49
C GLY A 70 6.60 -8.19 24.44
N MET A 71 7.03 -7.71 23.27
CA MET A 71 7.51 -6.33 23.11
C MET A 71 6.42 -5.31 23.48
N ARG A 72 6.81 -4.23 24.15
CA ARG A 72 5.94 -3.12 24.54
C ARG A 72 6.50 -1.81 23.99
N ASN A 73 5.62 -0.81 23.89
CA ASN A 73 5.96 0.51 23.36
C ASN A 73 6.59 0.45 21.95
N VAL A 74 6.05 -0.44 21.12
CA VAL A 74 6.45 -0.60 19.72
C VAL A 74 5.97 0.62 18.94
N GLU A 75 6.90 1.26 18.23
CA GLU A 75 6.62 2.34 17.28
C GLU A 75 7.09 1.90 15.89
N ILE A 76 6.19 1.92 14.90
CA ILE A 76 6.49 1.54 13.51
C ILE A 76 5.91 2.55 12.53
N VAL A 77 6.55 2.68 11.36
CA VAL A 77 5.96 3.29 10.17
C VAL A 77 5.67 2.16 9.18
N ALA A 78 4.44 2.11 8.69
CA ALA A 78 3.99 1.04 7.82
C ALA A 78 2.91 1.52 6.84
N LYS A 79 2.80 0.86 5.69
CA LYS A 79 1.73 1.09 4.71
C LYS A 79 0.53 0.23 5.08
N VAL A 80 -0.66 0.82 5.00
CA VAL A 80 -1.93 0.13 5.18
C VAL A 80 -2.22 -0.72 3.94
N ILE A 81 -2.24 -2.04 4.12
CA ILE A 81 -2.50 -2.99 3.04
C ILE A 81 -4.00 -3.25 2.88
N SER A 82 -4.68 -3.45 4.00
CA SER A 82 -6.11 -3.74 4.03
C SER A 82 -6.68 -3.46 5.41
N ILE A 83 -7.94 -3.08 5.44
CA ILE A 83 -8.72 -2.85 6.66
C ILE A 83 -9.93 -3.79 6.58
N SER A 84 -10.15 -4.59 7.62
CA SER A 84 -11.33 -5.47 7.69
C SER A 84 -12.60 -4.67 7.99
N LYS A 85 -13.76 -5.22 7.64
CA LYS A 85 -15.03 -4.70 8.17
C LYS A 85 -15.04 -4.87 9.71
N PRO A 86 -15.72 -3.97 10.45
CA PRO A 86 -15.92 -4.15 11.88
C PRO A 86 -16.66 -5.46 12.16
N ARG A 87 -16.11 -6.27 13.06
CA ARG A 87 -16.76 -7.48 13.56
C ARG A 87 -17.29 -7.19 14.96
N ILE A 88 -18.61 -7.30 15.12
CA ILE A 88 -19.28 -7.18 16.41
C ILE A 88 -19.37 -8.56 17.04
N PHE A 89 -19.11 -8.66 18.34
CA PHE A 89 -19.24 -9.89 19.10
C PHE A 89 -19.82 -9.59 20.48
N GLU A 90 -20.44 -10.58 21.10
CA GLU A 90 -20.91 -10.49 22.48
C GLU A 90 -20.01 -11.31 23.38
N LYS A 91 -19.57 -10.72 24.50
CA LYS A 91 -18.77 -11.41 25.51
C LYS A 91 -19.16 -10.93 26.90
N ASN A 92 -19.53 -11.88 27.76
CA ASN A 92 -19.98 -11.61 29.13
C ASN A 92 -21.12 -10.57 29.21
N GLY A 93 -22.09 -10.64 28.29
CA GLY A 93 -23.23 -9.72 28.24
C GLY A 93 -22.90 -8.30 27.78
N LYS A 94 -21.68 -8.06 27.28
CA LYS A 94 -21.28 -6.79 26.65
C LYS A 94 -20.99 -7.01 25.17
N SER A 95 -21.47 -6.10 24.35
CA SER A 95 -21.08 -6.01 22.94
C SER A 95 -19.69 -5.40 22.83
N GLY A 96 -18.81 -6.06 22.09
CA GLY A 96 -17.49 -5.54 21.72
C GLY A 96 -17.34 -5.52 20.20
N SER A 97 -16.37 -4.75 19.72
CA SER A 97 -16.05 -4.65 18.30
C SER A 97 -14.57 -4.84 18.05
N VAL A 98 -14.23 -5.37 16.88
CA VAL A 98 -12.83 -5.47 16.44
C VAL A 98 -12.70 -5.13 14.96
N VAL A 99 -11.67 -4.35 14.64
CA VAL A 99 -11.23 -4.07 13.26
C VAL A 99 -9.76 -4.46 13.15
N ASN A 100 -9.43 -5.24 12.11
CA ASN A 100 -8.07 -5.67 11.84
C ASN A 100 -7.50 -4.87 10.68
N ILE A 101 -6.30 -4.32 10.87
CA ILE A 101 -5.55 -3.62 9.85
C ILE A 101 -4.30 -4.44 9.53
N ILE A 102 -4.06 -4.73 8.26
CA ILE A 102 -2.80 -5.33 7.82
C ILE A 102 -1.85 -4.19 7.45
N LEU A 103 -0.71 -4.16 8.13
CA LEU A 103 0.36 -3.19 7.96
C LEU A 103 1.57 -3.88 7.32
N ALA A 104 2.30 -3.18 6.46
CA ALA A 104 3.54 -3.68 5.88
C ALA A 104 4.64 -2.61 5.90
N ASP A 105 5.88 -3.04 6.02
CA ASP A 105 7.10 -2.30 5.73
C ASP A 105 7.93 -3.09 4.71
N GLU A 106 9.13 -2.63 4.35
CA GLU A 106 10.00 -3.37 3.43
C GLU A 106 10.51 -4.70 4.00
N THR A 107 10.28 -4.95 5.29
CA THR A 107 10.80 -6.11 6.02
C THR A 107 9.75 -7.18 6.29
N GLY A 108 8.46 -6.87 6.20
CA GLY A 108 7.41 -7.85 6.40
C GLY A 108 6.04 -7.23 6.62
N ARG A 109 5.14 -8.05 7.19
CA ARG A 109 3.75 -7.69 7.46
C ARG A 109 3.37 -8.02 8.87
N ILE A 110 2.49 -7.22 9.44
CA ILE A 110 1.92 -7.46 10.76
C ILE A 110 0.48 -6.99 10.82
N ARG A 111 -0.32 -7.69 11.60
CA ARG A 111 -1.68 -7.26 11.90
C ARG A 111 -1.68 -6.29 13.07
N LEU A 112 -2.42 -5.19 12.96
CA LEU A 112 -2.84 -4.36 14.07
C LEU A 112 -4.33 -4.60 14.35
N SER A 113 -4.64 -5.04 15.57
CA SER A 113 -6.02 -5.30 16.01
C SER A 113 -6.50 -4.14 16.88
N LEU A 114 -7.54 -3.43 16.40
CA LEU A 114 -8.19 -2.32 17.09
C LEU A 114 -9.47 -2.82 17.76
N TRP A 115 -9.62 -2.58 19.06
CA TRP A 115 -10.74 -3.07 19.86
C TRP A 115 -11.65 -1.94 20.33
N ASP A 116 -12.95 -2.21 20.34
CA ASP A 116 -14.00 -1.35 20.90
C ASP A 116 -13.90 0.10 20.39
N GLU A 117 -13.65 1.07 21.27
CA GLU A 117 -13.52 2.50 20.91
C GLU A 117 -12.40 2.77 19.91
N GLU A 118 -11.36 1.93 19.87
CA GLU A 118 -10.24 2.05 18.93
C GLU A 118 -10.68 1.79 17.49
N THR A 119 -11.78 1.06 17.26
CA THR A 119 -12.25 0.73 15.91
C THR A 119 -12.58 1.98 15.09
N ALA A 120 -13.00 3.08 15.74
CA ALA A 120 -13.23 4.37 15.09
C ALA A 120 -11.95 5.00 14.49
N LEU A 121 -10.75 4.58 14.93
CA LEU A 121 -9.49 5.02 14.33
C LEU A 121 -9.31 4.48 12.91
N ALA A 122 -9.91 3.33 12.59
CA ALA A 122 -9.84 2.74 11.26
C ALA A 122 -10.57 3.57 10.19
N GLU A 123 -11.58 4.35 10.58
CA GLU A 123 -12.34 5.21 9.65
C GLU A 123 -11.51 6.39 9.12
N LYS A 124 -10.41 6.74 9.81
CA LYS A 124 -9.54 7.87 9.47
C LYS A 124 -8.37 7.50 8.56
N ILE A 125 -8.28 6.23 8.18
CA ILE A 125 -7.20 5.69 7.35
C ILE A 125 -7.81 4.82 6.25
N LYS A 126 -7.13 4.76 5.10
CA LYS A 126 -7.55 3.93 3.95
C LYS A 126 -6.41 3.03 3.50
N PRO A 127 -6.71 1.96 2.74
CA PRO A 127 -5.69 1.24 1.99
C PRO A 127 -4.79 2.21 1.22
N ASP A 128 -3.51 1.85 1.15
CA ASP A 128 -2.40 2.63 0.59
C ASP A 128 -1.91 3.83 1.39
N ASP A 129 -2.57 4.23 2.49
CA ASP A 129 -2.00 5.26 3.38
C ASP A 129 -0.74 4.74 4.08
N VAL A 130 0.23 5.63 4.30
CA VAL A 130 1.36 5.39 5.22
C VAL A 130 0.96 5.89 6.60
N VAL A 131 1.14 5.03 7.60
CA VAL A 131 0.73 5.30 8.98
C VAL A 131 1.90 5.13 9.95
N PHE A 132 1.91 5.99 10.96
CA PHE A 132 2.73 5.85 12.15
C PHE A 132 1.89 5.24 13.27
N VAL A 133 2.30 4.05 13.71
CA VAL A 133 1.73 3.38 14.88
C VAL A 133 2.63 3.65 16.07
N LYS A 134 2.04 4.14 17.15
CA LYS A 134 2.73 4.54 18.37
C LYS A 134 2.24 3.74 19.57
N SER A 135 3.14 3.45 20.51
CA SER A 135 2.86 2.82 21.80
C SER A 135 2.07 1.50 21.69
N ALA A 136 2.33 0.72 20.64
CA ALA A 136 1.73 -0.60 20.48
C ALA A 136 2.44 -1.64 21.36
N TYR A 137 1.82 -2.80 21.54
CA TYR A 137 2.47 -3.97 22.12
C TYR A 137 2.26 -5.18 21.23
N ALA A 138 3.28 -6.03 21.16
CA ALA A 138 3.27 -7.24 20.38
C ALA A 138 2.76 -8.40 21.23
N LYS A 139 1.82 -9.16 20.67
CA LYS A 139 1.17 -10.29 21.32
C LYS A 139 1.03 -11.43 20.34
N GLU A 140 1.21 -12.64 20.82
CA GLU A 140 0.95 -13.85 20.03
C GLU A 140 -0.49 -14.31 20.21
N ASP A 141 -1.18 -14.52 19.10
CA ASP A 141 -2.51 -15.11 19.06
C ASP A 141 -2.44 -16.51 18.45
N LYS A 142 -3.15 -17.45 19.07
CA LYS A 142 -3.11 -18.88 18.71
C LYS A 142 -3.58 -19.17 17.28
N LYS A 143 -4.42 -18.32 16.68
CA LYS A 143 -5.00 -18.57 15.35
C LYS A 143 -4.29 -17.83 14.23
N VAL A 144 -3.62 -16.74 14.55
CA VAL A 144 -3.19 -15.74 13.56
C VAL A 144 -1.75 -15.29 13.76
N GLY A 145 -1.07 -15.83 14.77
CA GLY A 145 0.34 -15.58 15.03
C GLY A 145 0.58 -14.24 15.69
N LEU A 146 1.74 -13.64 15.41
CA LEU A 146 2.16 -12.37 15.99
C LEU A 146 1.28 -11.21 15.50
N GLU A 147 0.72 -10.45 16.44
CA GLU A 147 -0.05 -9.24 16.18
C GLU A 147 0.40 -8.07 17.05
N LEU A 148 0.07 -6.85 16.60
CA LEU A 148 0.12 -5.63 17.39
C LEU A 148 -1.26 -5.29 17.94
N ARG A 149 -1.25 -4.73 19.14
CA ARG A 149 -2.42 -4.08 19.76
C ARG A 149 -2.02 -2.71 20.29
N LEU A 150 -2.95 -1.77 20.35
CA LEU A 150 -2.67 -0.45 20.91
C LEU A 150 -2.60 -0.53 22.44
N GLY A 151 -1.57 0.09 23.02
CA GLY A 151 -1.50 0.32 24.46
C GLY A 151 -2.41 1.47 24.89
N LYS A 152 -2.46 1.77 26.20
CA LYS A 152 -3.27 2.89 26.74
C LYS A 152 -2.99 4.27 26.12
N ARG A 153 -1.76 4.48 25.64
CA ARG A 153 -1.32 5.71 24.92
C ARG A 153 -1.07 5.42 23.44
N GLY A 154 -1.66 4.34 22.95
CA GLY A 154 -1.51 3.83 21.60
C GLY A 154 -2.24 4.73 20.63
N SER A 155 -1.66 4.92 19.45
CA SER A 155 -2.34 5.65 18.38
C SER A 155 -1.85 5.17 17.03
N ILE A 156 -2.72 5.25 16.03
CA ILE A 156 -2.40 5.13 14.62
C ILE A 156 -2.72 6.47 13.96
N LYS A 157 -1.78 7.01 13.19
CA LYS A 157 -1.95 8.28 12.47
C LYS A 157 -1.41 8.15 11.07
N LYS A 158 -2.16 8.64 10.08
CA LYS A 158 -1.62 8.88 8.75
C LYS A 158 -0.48 9.89 8.82
N ILE A 159 0.56 9.65 8.04
CA ILE A 159 1.67 10.57 7.83
C ILE A 159 1.84 10.82 6.33
N ASP A 160 2.37 11.99 5.98
CA ASP A 160 2.68 12.37 4.61
C ASP A 160 4.08 11.87 4.24
N GLU A 161 4.24 10.56 4.16
CA GLU A 161 5.44 9.90 3.66
C GLU A 161 5.07 9.00 2.48
N GLU A 162 5.91 8.99 1.43
CA GLU A 162 5.78 8.04 0.33
C GLU A 162 6.57 6.78 0.65
N MET A 163 5.89 5.63 0.68
CA MET A 163 6.52 4.34 0.94
C MET A 163 6.11 3.34 -0.12
N HIS A 164 7.05 2.99 -0.99
CA HIS A 164 6.88 1.95 -2.00
C HIS A 164 7.16 0.59 -1.38
N ILE A 165 6.09 -0.10 -1.00
CA ILE A 165 6.17 -1.47 -0.54
C ILE A 165 5.58 -2.35 -1.62
N GLU A 166 6.38 -3.32 -2.09
CA GLU A 166 5.86 -4.46 -2.81
C GLU A 166 5.12 -5.34 -1.81
N VAL A 167 3.81 -5.14 -1.76
CA VAL A 167 2.90 -5.84 -0.87
C VAL A 167 2.80 -7.29 -1.36
N LYS A 168 3.76 -8.16 -1.00
CA LYS A 168 3.71 -9.61 -1.31
C LYS A 168 2.55 -10.27 -0.58
N ARG A 169 1.36 -10.25 -1.18
CA ARG A 169 0.17 -10.92 -0.63
C ARG A 169 0.42 -12.42 -0.71
N ASP A 170 0.20 -13.12 0.40
CA ASP A 170 0.21 -14.57 0.39
C ASP A 170 -1.09 -15.00 -0.29
N TYR A 171 -0.93 -15.56 -1.48
CA TYR A 171 -2.02 -16.11 -2.26
C TYR A 171 -1.90 -17.62 -2.18
N GLU A 172 -2.95 -18.28 -1.67
CA GLU A 172 -3.05 -19.72 -1.78
C GLU A 172 -3.52 -20.07 -3.19
N ARG A 173 -2.86 -21.03 -3.84
CA ARG A 173 -3.28 -21.50 -5.16
C ARG A 173 -4.53 -22.36 -5.04
N LYS A 174 -5.59 -22.00 -5.76
CA LYS A 174 -6.89 -22.69 -5.78
C LYS A 174 -7.43 -22.83 -7.18
N ASN A 175 -8.38 -23.75 -7.36
CA ASN A 175 -9.20 -23.79 -8.57
C ASN A 175 -10.32 -22.75 -8.46
N ILE A 176 -10.85 -22.29 -9.59
CA ILE A 176 -11.95 -21.34 -9.69
C ILE A 176 -13.23 -21.90 -9.04
N SER A 177 -13.45 -23.22 -9.04
CA SER A 177 -14.59 -23.82 -8.32
C SER A 177 -14.51 -23.65 -6.80
N ASP A 178 -13.30 -23.48 -6.25
CA ASP A 178 -13.03 -23.56 -4.82
C ASP A 178 -12.92 -22.18 -4.16
N ILE A 179 -13.04 -21.11 -4.95
CA ILE A 179 -12.93 -19.75 -4.45
C ILE A 179 -14.26 -19.17 -3.94
N SER A 180 -14.17 -18.27 -2.97
CA SER A 180 -15.25 -17.68 -2.18
C SER A 180 -15.11 -16.16 -2.09
N ASP A 181 -16.24 -15.47 -1.94
CA ASP A 181 -16.25 -14.01 -1.82
C ASP A 181 -15.37 -13.50 -0.66
N GLY A 182 -14.58 -12.47 -0.94
CA GLY A 182 -13.76 -11.76 0.03
C GLY A 182 -12.36 -12.31 0.25
N GLU A 183 -12.03 -13.49 -0.31
CA GLU A 183 -10.70 -14.08 -0.18
C GLU A 183 -9.68 -13.54 -1.19
N TYR A 184 -8.40 -13.81 -0.92
CA TYR A 184 -7.31 -13.61 -1.87
C TYR A 184 -6.80 -14.98 -2.32
N ALA A 185 -6.67 -15.18 -3.63
CA ALA A 185 -6.25 -16.45 -4.20
C ALA A 185 -5.26 -16.26 -5.36
N GLU A 186 -4.50 -17.31 -5.64
CA GLU A 186 -3.76 -17.47 -6.90
C GLU A 186 -4.53 -18.49 -7.75
N ILE A 187 -4.82 -18.16 -9.00
CA ILE A 187 -5.46 -19.08 -9.94
C ILE A 187 -4.57 -19.20 -11.18
N LYS A 188 -4.41 -20.43 -11.68
CA LYS A 188 -3.83 -20.71 -12.99
C LYS A 188 -4.99 -20.90 -13.96
N ALA A 189 -5.16 -20.00 -14.93
CA ALA A 189 -6.32 -20.05 -15.83
C ALA A 189 -5.98 -19.52 -17.22
N CYS A 190 -6.72 -20.00 -18.22
CA CYS A 190 -6.62 -19.58 -19.61
C CYS A 190 -7.54 -18.38 -19.88
N LEU A 191 -7.02 -17.35 -20.57
CA LEU A 191 -7.83 -16.22 -21.00
C LEU A 191 -8.69 -16.62 -22.21
N ILE A 192 -9.97 -16.89 -21.99
CA ILE A 192 -10.90 -17.33 -23.04
C ILE A 192 -11.46 -16.14 -23.84
N ARG A 193 -11.72 -15.02 -23.17
CA ARG A 193 -12.37 -13.87 -23.79
C ARG A 193 -11.95 -12.56 -23.15
N ILE A 194 -11.74 -11.54 -23.96
CA ILE A 194 -11.61 -10.15 -23.52
C ILE A 194 -12.86 -9.37 -23.97
N PHE A 195 -13.30 -8.38 -23.18
CA PHE A 195 -14.45 -7.55 -23.55
C PHE A 195 -13.98 -6.23 -24.18
N PRO A 196 -14.12 -6.05 -25.51
CA PRO A 196 -13.69 -4.84 -26.19
C PRO A 196 -14.69 -3.71 -25.94
N ARG A 197 -14.47 -2.96 -24.86
CA ARG A 197 -15.19 -1.73 -24.53
C ARG A 197 -14.18 -0.60 -24.45
N ASN A 198 -14.62 0.65 -24.42
CA ASN A 198 -13.72 1.75 -24.09
C ASN A 198 -13.07 1.49 -22.70
N PRO A 199 -11.76 1.24 -22.63
CA PRO A 199 -11.09 0.89 -21.38
C PRO A 199 -10.66 2.14 -20.60
N PHE A 200 -10.68 3.31 -21.25
CA PHE A 200 -10.24 4.57 -20.67
C PHE A 200 -11.42 5.30 -20.05
N PHE A 201 -11.20 5.84 -18.85
CA PHE A 201 -12.16 6.69 -18.18
C PHE A 201 -11.45 7.82 -17.45
N GLU A 202 -12.10 8.97 -17.44
CA GLU A 202 -11.61 10.20 -16.84
C GLU A 202 -12.05 10.31 -15.39
N VAL A 203 -11.08 10.53 -14.50
CA VAL A 203 -11.32 10.73 -13.07
C VAL A 203 -10.76 12.06 -12.59
N CYS A 204 -11.39 12.61 -11.56
CA CYS A 204 -10.91 13.82 -10.91
C CYS A 204 -9.54 13.58 -10.27
N PRO A 205 -8.52 14.42 -10.51
CA PRO A 205 -7.21 14.25 -9.89
C PRO A 205 -7.26 14.38 -8.36
N LYS A 206 -8.24 15.11 -7.82
CA LYS A 206 -8.40 15.37 -6.38
C LYS A 206 -9.14 14.25 -5.65
N CYS A 207 -10.35 13.89 -6.09
CA CYS A 207 -11.17 12.87 -5.40
C CYS A 207 -11.27 11.52 -6.10
N LYS A 208 -10.70 11.36 -7.31
CA LYS A 208 -10.73 10.13 -8.11
C LYS A 208 -12.13 9.67 -8.56
N SER A 209 -13.17 10.48 -8.34
CA SER A 209 -14.51 10.27 -8.87
C SER A 209 -14.55 10.46 -10.39
N ARG A 210 -15.44 9.72 -11.07
CA ARG A 210 -15.65 9.84 -12.52
C ARG A 210 -16.09 11.25 -12.91
N LEU A 211 -15.53 11.78 -14.01
CA LEU A 211 -15.84 13.10 -14.53
C LEU A 211 -16.99 13.05 -15.54
N GLU A 212 -17.76 14.14 -15.60
CA GLU A 212 -18.77 14.38 -16.62
C GLU A 212 -18.21 15.31 -17.69
N ARG A 213 -18.53 15.05 -18.96
CA ARG A 213 -18.06 15.86 -20.10
C ARG A 213 -19.16 16.83 -20.52
N SER A 214 -18.88 18.13 -20.49
CA SER A 214 -19.77 19.19 -20.99
C SER A 214 -18.98 20.19 -21.81
N GLU A 215 -19.39 20.46 -23.06
CA GLU A 215 -18.81 21.49 -23.95
C GLU A 215 -17.26 21.58 -23.94
N ASN A 216 -16.59 20.42 -24.04
CA ASN A 216 -15.12 20.25 -23.99
C ASN A 216 -14.43 20.47 -22.62
N LYS A 217 -15.18 20.58 -21.54
CA LYS A 217 -14.67 20.65 -20.17
C LYS A 217 -15.02 19.39 -19.39
N PHE A 218 -14.13 19.01 -18.48
CA PHE A 218 -14.36 17.91 -17.54
C PHE A 218 -14.79 18.45 -16.18
N ILE A 219 -15.97 18.04 -15.74
CA ILE A 219 -16.60 18.55 -14.53
C ILE A 219 -16.64 17.43 -13.48
N CYS A 220 -16.06 17.71 -12.33
CA CYS A 220 -16.20 16.95 -11.11
C CYS A 220 -17.35 17.54 -10.27
N LYS A 221 -18.22 16.69 -9.71
CA LYS A 221 -19.34 17.12 -8.85
C LYS A 221 -18.90 17.95 -7.64
N GLU A 222 -17.71 17.68 -7.11
CA GLU A 222 -17.16 18.37 -5.93
C GLU A 222 -16.19 19.48 -6.32
N HIS A 223 -15.34 19.22 -7.32
CA HIS A 223 -14.19 20.07 -7.65
C HIS A 223 -14.39 20.95 -8.88
N LYS A 224 -15.60 20.93 -9.46
CA LYS A 224 -15.97 21.68 -10.68
C LYS A 224 -15.05 21.33 -11.85
N GLU A 225 -14.63 22.33 -12.63
CA GLU A 225 -13.76 22.14 -13.78
C GLU A 225 -12.36 21.67 -13.33
N VAL A 226 -11.94 20.52 -13.84
CA VAL A 226 -10.64 19.91 -13.55
C VAL A 226 -10.03 19.32 -14.81
N GLU A 227 -8.71 19.33 -14.91
CA GLU A 227 -8.02 18.52 -15.91
C GLU A 227 -8.12 17.03 -15.53
N PRO A 228 -8.54 16.15 -16.46
CA PRO A 228 -8.79 14.75 -16.17
C PRO A 228 -7.49 13.97 -15.96
N GLU A 229 -7.49 13.09 -14.96
CA GLU A 229 -6.56 11.98 -14.90
C GLU A 229 -7.19 10.77 -15.58
N TYR A 230 -6.46 10.15 -16.50
CA TYR A 230 -6.95 9.00 -17.25
C TYR A 230 -6.60 7.72 -16.53
N LYS A 231 -7.61 6.87 -16.31
CA LYS A 231 -7.43 5.51 -15.81
C LYS A 231 -7.84 4.52 -16.87
N ILE A 232 -7.19 3.36 -16.84
CA ILE A 232 -7.46 2.24 -17.74
C ILE A 232 -7.93 1.03 -16.93
N PHE A 233 -8.98 0.37 -17.40
CA PHE A 233 -9.39 -0.93 -16.91
C PHE A 233 -9.85 -1.82 -18.06
N VAL A 234 -9.61 -3.11 -17.91
CA VAL A 234 -10.05 -4.13 -18.87
C VAL A 234 -10.66 -5.29 -18.10
N SER A 235 -11.59 -6.01 -18.71
CA SER A 235 -12.10 -7.25 -18.13
C SER A 235 -12.11 -8.37 -19.16
N GLY A 236 -11.95 -9.59 -18.68
CA GLY A 236 -12.01 -10.81 -19.49
C GLY A 236 -12.56 -11.99 -18.70
N ILE A 237 -12.78 -13.11 -19.38
CA ILE A 237 -13.20 -14.39 -18.79
C ILE A 237 -11.99 -15.32 -18.79
N PHE A 238 -11.68 -15.84 -17.61
CA PHE A 238 -10.65 -16.85 -17.40
C PHE A 238 -11.30 -18.18 -17.03
N ASP A 239 -10.74 -19.27 -17.53
CA ASP A 239 -11.22 -20.63 -17.29
C ASP A 239 -10.04 -21.55 -16.94
N ASP A 240 -10.20 -22.36 -15.90
CA ASP A 240 -9.19 -23.32 -15.45
C ASP A 240 -9.63 -24.79 -15.59
N GLY A 241 -10.75 -25.04 -16.27
CA GLY A 241 -11.38 -26.35 -16.41
C GLY A 241 -12.29 -26.74 -15.25
N THR A 242 -12.21 -26.09 -14.08
CA THR A 242 -13.13 -26.30 -12.94
C THR A 242 -14.24 -25.27 -12.90
N GLY A 243 -14.01 -24.09 -13.47
CA GLY A 243 -14.98 -23.03 -13.59
C GLY A 243 -14.44 -21.86 -14.40
N SER A 244 -15.32 -20.89 -14.64
CA SER A 244 -14.97 -19.65 -15.33
C SER A 244 -15.21 -18.45 -14.41
N ILE A 245 -14.29 -17.49 -14.38
CA ILE A 245 -14.45 -16.26 -13.61
C ILE A 245 -14.16 -15.04 -14.46
N ARG A 246 -14.94 -13.97 -14.24
CA ARG A 246 -14.66 -12.66 -14.82
C ARG A 246 -13.54 -11.99 -14.04
N SER A 247 -12.42 -11.73 -14.69
CA SER A 247 -11.27 -11.05 -14.11
C SER A 247 -11.20 -9.61 -14.57
N VAL A 248 -10.92 -8.70 -13.63
CA VAL A 248 -10.84 -7.25 -13.84
C VAL A 248 -9.41 -6.77 -13.60
N PHE A 249 -8.88 -6.05 -14.58
CA PHE A 249 -7.52 -5.55 -14.64
C PHE A 249 -7.53 -4.03 -14.58
N PHE A 250 -6.55 -3.46 -13.89
CA PHE A 250 -6.37 -2.02 -13.75
C PHE A 250 -4.92 -1.67 -14.05
N LYS A 251 -4.70 -0.54 -14.73
CA LYS A 251 -3.39 0.09 -14.95
C LYS A 251 -2.23 -0.91 -15.10
N GLU A 252 -1.43 -1.15 -14.06
CA GLU A 252 -0.25 -2.02 -14.11
C GLU A 252 -0.57 -3.45 -14.60
N THR A 253 -1.71 -4.02 -14.21
CA THR A 253 -2.11 -5.36 -14.66
C THR A 253 -2.64 -5.36 -16.10
N VAL A 254 -3.17 -4.23 -16.58
CA VAL A 254 -3.47 -4.04 -18.01
C VAL A 254 -2.18 -3.95 -18.81
N GLU A 255 -1.19 -3.19 -18.32
CA GLU A 255 0.09 -3.04 -19.01
C GLU A 255 0.83 -4.38 -19.15
N LYS A 256 0.81 -5.20 -18.09
CA LYS A 256 1.34 -6.58 -18.14
C LYS A 256 0.56 -7.47 -19.11
N LEU A 257 -0.77 -7.40 -19.09
CA LEU A 257 -1.61 -8.23 -19.97
C LEU A 257 -1.39 -7.89 -21.46
N PHE A 258 -1.26 -6.61 -21.80
CA PHE A 258 -1.07 -6.15 -23.18
C PHE A 258 0.40 -6.01 -23.60
N GLY A 259 1.35 -6.13 -22.67
CA GLY A 259 2.77 -5.91 -22.92
C GLY A 259 3.12 -4.48 -23.37
N LYS A 260 2.30 -3.49 -23.00
CA LYS A 260 2.42 -2.08 -23.40
C LYS A 260 2.05 -1.16 -22.26
N ILE A 261 2.77 -0.05 -22.11
CA ILE A 261 2.40 0.96 -21.11
C ILE A 261 1.09 1.66 -21.48
N THR A 262 0.40 2.21 -20.48
CA THR A 262 -0.92 2.84 -20.65
C THR A 262 -0.92 3.93 -21.72
N ASP A 263 0.14 4.73 -21.80
CA ASP A 263 0.27 5.81 -22.79
C ASP A 263 0.39 5.29 -24.22
N GLU A 264 1.06 4.15 -24.44
CA GLU A 264 1.12 3.51 -25.76
C GLU A 264 -0.25 3.01 -26.19
N LEU A 265 -0.99 2.34 -25.29
CA LEU A 265 -2.34 1.86 -25.54
C LEU A 265 -3.27 3.03 -25.88
N ARG A 266 -3.15 4.14 -25.16
CA ARG A 266 -3.92 5.36 -25.43
C ARG A 266 -3.57 5.96 -26.80
N ASN A 267 -2.29 6.00 -27.15
CA ASN A 267 -1.85 6.50 -28.45
C ASN A 267 -2.38 5.65 -29.61
N ILE A 268 -2.46 4.32 -29.46
CA ILE A 268 -3.08 3.43 -30.44
C ILE A 268 -4.55 3.79 -30.63
N ALA A 269 -5.31 3.90 -29.54
CA ALA A 269 -6.73 4.25 -29.58
C ALA A 269 -6.98 5.64 -30.22
N LEU A 270 -6.16 6.63 -29.87
CA LEU A 270 -6.30 7.99 -30.42
C LEU A 270 -5.97 8.06 -31.92
N LYS A 271 -4.94 7.34 -32.37
CA LYS A 271 -4.58 7.28 -33.80
C LYS A 271 -5.65 6.62 -34.65
N ALA A 272 -6.28 5.57 -34.12
CA ALA A 272 -7.35 4.87 -34.80
C ALA A 272 -8.71 5.60 -34.75
N MET A 273 -8.84 6.64 -33.89
CA MET A 273 -10.12 7.22 -33.50
C MET A 273 -11.14 6.20 -32.98
N ASP A 274 -10.66 5.04 -32.54
CA ASP A 274 -11.45 3.94 -32.01
C ASP A 274 -10.74 3.34 -30.80
N TYR A 275 -11.39 3.38 -29.64
CA TYR A 275 -10.88 2.78 -28.41
C TYR A 275 -10.82 1.27 -28.46
N SER A 276 -11.57 0.64 -29.37
CA SER A 276 -11.55 -0.80 -29.57
C SER A 276 -10.28 -1.29 -30.29
N ALA A 277 -9.55 -0.38 -30.95
CA ALA A 277 -8.33 -0.69 -31.70
C ALA A 277 -7.22 -1.32 -30.84
N ILE A 278 -7.22 -1.07 -29.52
CA ILE A 278 -6.24 -1.71 -28.63
C ILE A 278 -6.40 -3.24 -28.54
N TYR A 279 -7.57 -3.76 -28.91
CA TYR A 279 -7.89 -5.19 -28.86
C TYR A 279 -7.63 -5.92 -30.18
N GLU A 280 -7.49 -5.21 -31.30
CA GLU A 280 -7.36 -5.83 -32.63
C GLU A 280 -6.12 -6.72 -32.76
N ASN A 281 -5.02 -6.33 -32.12
CA ASN A 281 -3.74 -7.06 -32.13
C ASN A 281 -3.42 -7.69 -30.77
N PHE A 282 -4.45 -7.95 -29.96
CA PHE A 282 -4.27 -8.57 -28.66
C PHE A 282 -4.03 -10.09 -28.82
N ASP A 283 -2.81 -10.53 -28.54
CA ASP A 283 -2.36 -11.91 -28.72
C ASP A 283 -2.50 -12.77 -27.44
N GLY A 284 -3.06 -12.22 -26.36
CA GLY A 284 -3.19 -12.92 -25.08
C GLY A 284 -4.37 -13.91 -25.00
N LEU A 285 -5.27 -13.93 -25.98
CA LEU A 285 -6.38 -14.91 -26.02
C LEU A 285 -5.84 -16.33 -26.18
N GLY A 286 -6.36 -17.26 -25.36
CA GLY A 286 -5.94 -18.67 -25.37
C GLY A 286 -4.64 -18.97 -24.61
N LYS A 287 -3.94 -17.95 -24.10
CA LYS A 287 -2.76 -18.14 -23.25
C LYS A 287 -3.16 -18.46 -21.81
N GLU A 288 -2.35 -19.27 -21.14
CA GLU A 288 -2.46 -19.54 -19.71
C GLU A 288 -1.70 -18.49 -18.89
N TYR A 289 -2.33 -18.03 -17.82
CA TYR A 289 -1.78 -17.04 -16.90
C TYR A 289 -1.89 -17.51 -15.46
N ILE A 290 -0.95 -17.06 -14.63
CA ILE A 290 -1.10 -17.05 -13.18
C ILE A 290 -1.67 -15.69 -12.79
N LEU A 291 -2.87 -15.69 -12.22
CA LEU A 291 -3.54 -14.51 -11.70
C LEU A 291 -3.51 -14.54 -10.18
N ARG A 292 -3.19 -13.40 -9.58
CA ARG A 292 -3.27 -13.19 -8.13
C ARG A 292 -4.16 -12.01 -7.85
N GLY A 293 -5.08 -12.17 -6.92
CA GLY A 293 -6.09 -11.15 -6.74
C GLY A 293 -7.08 -11.44 -5.63
N LYS A 294 -8.06 -10.54 -5.54
CA LYS A 294 -9.16 -10.62 -4.59
C LYS A 294 -10.42 -11.10 -5.29
N VAL A 295 -11.09 -12.07 -4.69
CA VAL A 295 -12.41 -12.51 -5.11
C VAL A 295 -13.44 -11.56 -4.52
N LYS A 296 -14.31 -11.00 -5.36
CA LYS A 296 -15.36 -10.07 -4.95
C LYS A 296 -16.68 -10.45 -5.59
N LYS A 297 -17.71 -10.61 -4.77
CA LYS A 297 -19.08 -10.76 -5.26
C LYS A 297 -19.59 -9.42 -5.78
N ASN A 298 -20.09 -9.42 -7.01
CA ASN A 298 -20.76 -8.28 -7.59
C ASN A 298 -22.16 -8.14 -6.97
N GLU A 299 -22.44 -6.98 -6.38
CA GLU A 299 -23.67 -6.72 -5.62
C GLU A 299 -24.93 -6.67 -6.49
N PHE A 300 -24.78 -6.42 -7.80
CA PHE A 300 -25.93 -6.25 -8.71
C PHE A 300 -26.48 -7.58 -9.25
N ASN A 301 -25.59 -8.53 -9.56
CA ASN A 301 -25.95 -9.79 -10.21
C ASN A 301 -25.57 -11.03 -9.37
N GLY A 302 -24.89 -10.83 -8.24
CA GLY A 302 -24.45 -11.90 -7.35
C GLY A 302 -23.30 -12.76 -7.86
N THR A 303 -22.71 -12.46 -9.02
CA THR A 303 -21.63 -13.26 -9.59
C THR A 303 -20.28 -12.91 -8.95
N LEU A 304 -19.37 -13.87 -8.84
CA LEU A 304 -18.01 -13.61 -8.41
C LEU A 304 -17.20 -12.95 -9.54
N GLU A 305 -16.41 -11.94 -9.18
CA GLU A 305 -15.41 -11.29 -10.03
C GLU A 305 -14.04 -11.39 -9.36
N PHE A 306 -13.00 -11.59 -10.16
CA PHE A 306 -11.63 -11.66 -9.69
C PHE A 306 -10.93 -10.31 -9.95
N ILE A 307 -10.65 -9.56 -8.89
CA ILE A 307 -9.94 -8.29 -8.97
C ILE A 307 -8.45 -8.58 -8.96
N VAL A 308 -7.80 -8.42 -10.12
CA VAL A 308 -6.42 -8.84 -10.35
C VAL A 308 -5.47 -7.80 -9.75
N ASP A 309 -4.67 -8.25 -8.79
CA ASP A 309 -3.56 -7.49 -8.22
C ASP A 309 -2.28 -7.71 -9.03
N ASP A 310 -2.08 -8.92 -9.55
CA ASP A 310 -0.90 -9.31 -10.32
C ASP A 310 -1.23 -10.40 -11.35
N ILE A 311 -0.52 -10.37 -12.48
CA ILE A 311 -0.64 -11.33 -13.57
C ILE A 311 0.74 -11.63 -14.15
N CYS A 312 1.01 -12.89 -14.44
CA CYS A 312 2.14 -13.30 -15.26
C CYS A 312 1.77 -14.48 -16.17
N GLU A 313 2.47 -14.61 -17.29
CA GLU A 313 2.40 -15.82 -18.11
C GLU A 313 2.97 -17.01 -17.33
N VAL A 314 2.45 -18.19 -17.62
CA VAL A 314 2.87 -19.43 -16.96
C VAL A 314 4.30 -19.79 -17.37
N ASP A 315 5.18 -19.93 -16.37
CA ASP A 315 6.49 -20.56 -16.56
C ASP A 315 6.33 -22.08 -16.47
N VAL A 316 6.37 -22.74 -17.63
CA VAL A 316 6.18 -24.19 -17.75
C VAL A 316 7.17 -24.98 -16.88
N LYS A 317 8.44 -24.54 -16.80
CA LYS A 317 9.45 -25.27 -16.01
C LYS A 317 9.11 -25.22 -14.53
N LYS A 318 8.81 -24.01 -14.04
CA LYS A 318 8.43 -23.79 -12.64
C LYS A 318 7.17 -24.56 -12.27
N GLU A 319 6.20 -24.63 -13.17
CA GLU A 319 4.99 -25.43 -12.95
C GLU A 319 5.27 -26.93 -12.91
N CYS A 320 6.13 -27.44 -13.80
CA CYS A 320 6.55 -28.84 -13.75
C CYS A 320 7.23 -29.18 -12.41
N GLU A 321 8.08 -28.30 -11.89
CA GLU A 321 8.74 -28.48 -10.58
C GLU A 321 7.70 -28.54 -9.45
N ILE A 322 6.75 -27.59 -9.40
CA ILE A 322 5.68 -27.58 -8.40
C ILE A 322 4.84 -28.87 -8.44
N LEU A 323 4.54 -29.37 -9.64
CA LEU A 323 3.78 -30.61 -9.81
C LEU A 323 4.59 -31.83 -9.36
N LEU A 324 5.88 -31.90 -9.69
CA LEU A 324 6.76 -32.98 -9.24
C LEU A 324 6.89 -33.02 -7.73
N ASP A 325 7.03 -31.85 -7.08
CA ASP A 325 7.09 -31.76 -5.62
C ASP A 325 5.79 -32.27 -4.96
N LYS A 326 4.63 -31.89 -5.51
CA LYS A 326 3.33 -32.38 -5.04
C LYS A 326 3.18 -33.89 -5.21
N MET A 327 3.65 -34.44 -6.34
CA MET A 327 3.65 -35.88 -6.57
C MET A 327 4.54 -36.59 -5.55
N ASN A 328 5.77 -36.13 -5.35
CA ASN A 328 6.73 -36.72 -4.41
C ASN A 328 6.25 -36.67 -2.95
N MET A 329 5.52 -35.61 -2.56
CA MET A 329 4.89 -35.55 -1.22
C MET A 329 3.80 -36.61 -1.02
N ASN A 330 3.07 -36.98 -2.07
CA ASN A 330 2.02 -38.00 -2.00
C ASN A 330 2.55 -39.45 -2.01
N PHE A 331 3.81 -39.68 -2.36
CA PHE A 331 4.43 -41.02 -2.36
C PHE A 331 5.18 -41.37 -1.06
N ASN A 332 5.28 -40.46 -0.10
CA ASN A 332 5.93 -40.68 1.21
C ASN A 332 4.92 -40.99 2.35
N ILE A 333 3.75 -41.55 2.02
CA ILE A 333 2.73 -42.01 2.99
C ILE A 333 2.69 -43.53 3.01
#